data_AF-A0A8S3C1R6-F1
#
_entry.id   AF-A0A8S3C1R6-F1
#
_cell.length_a   1.000
_cell.length_b   1.000
_cell.length_c   1.000
_cell.angle_alpha   90.00
_cell.angle_beta   90.00
_cell.angle_gamma   90.00
#
_symmetry.space_group_name_H-M   'P 1'
#
loop_
_entity.id
_entity.type
_entity.pdbx_description
1 polymer ?
#
loop_
_entity_poly.entity_id
_entity_poly.type
_entity_poly.pdbx_seq_one_letter_code
_entity_poly.pdbx_strand_id
1 'polypeptide(L)' 'QQIHGQAIPPSANLSVDDLRRLCVLRLSFVKGWGPDYPRQSIKETPCWIEIQIHRALQLL' A
#
# COMPACT_ATOMS: atom_id res chain seq x y z
N GLN A 1 -22.10 -5.54 -33.01
CA GLN A 1 -21.79 -5.83 -31.59
C GLN A 1 -20.38 -5.34 -31.34
N GLN A 2 -20.20 -4.14 -30.78
CA GLN A 2 -18.88 -3.62 -30.47
C GLN A 2 -18.94 -3.04 -29.06
N ILE A 3 -18.50 -3.86 -28.12
CA ILE A 3 -18.36 -3.52 -26.71
C ILE A 3 -17.32 -2.41 -26.59
N HIS A 4 -17.74 -1.25 -26.09
CA HIS A 4 -16.90 -0.08 -25.88
C HIS A 4 -15.98 -0.37 -24.68
N GLY A 5 -14.84 -1.00 -24.95
CA GLY A 5 -13.76 -1.14 -23.97
C GLY A 5 -13.11 0.22 -23.76
N GLN A 6 -13.54 0.94 -22.72
CA GLN A 6 -12.99 2.24 -22.36
C GLN A 6 -11.51 2.04 -21.96
N ALA A 7 -10.59 2.38 -22.85
CA ALA A 7 -9.16 2.35 -22.55
C ALA A 7 -8.85 3.49 -21.56
N ILE A 8 -8.68 3.13 -20.28
CA ILE A 8 -8.24 4.03 -19.23
C ILE A 8 -6.84 4.56 -19.62
N PRO A 9 -6.61 5.88 -19.64
CA PRO A 9 -5.33 6.44 -20.04
C PRO A 9 -4.21 5.90 -19.14
N PRO A 10 -3.03 5.57 -19.69
CA PRO A 10 -1.93 4.94 -18.93
C PRO A 10 -1.44 5.79 -17.75
N SER A 11 -1.67 7.11 -17.78
CA SER A 11 -1.39 8.02 -16.68
C SER A 11 -2.26 7.78 -15.44
N ALA A 12 -3.51 7.33 -15.63
CA ALA A 12 -4.40 7.02 -14.51
C ALA A 12 -3.93 5.76 -13.77
N ASN A 13 -3.43 4.75 -14.48
CA ASN A 13 -2.89 3.51 -13.89
C ASN A 13 -1.68 3.78 -12.99
N LEU A 14 -0.76 4.66 -13.41
CA LEU A 14 0.39 5.03 -12.58
C LEU A 14 -0.05 5.66 -11.25
N SER A 15 -1.05 6.56 -11.28
CA SER A 15 -1.53 7.22 -10.07
C SER A 15 -2.29 6.27 -9.13
N VAL A 16 -3.01 5.26 -9.65
CA VAL A 16 -3.68 4.26 -8.80
C VAL A 16 -2.72 3.23 -8.24
N ASP A 17 -1.63 2.89 -8.92
CA ASP A 17 -0.59 1.99 -8.39
C ASP A 17 0.19 2.64 -7.24
N ASP A 18 0.53 3.93 -7.33
CA ASP A 18 1.12 4.68 -6.23
C ASP A 18 0.15 4.82 -5.05
N LEU A 19 -1.13 5.10 -5.32
CA LEU A 19 -2.17 5.14 -4.29
C LEU A 19 -2.39 3.77 -3.64
N ARG A 20 -2.35 2.68 -4.42
CA ARG A 20 -2.45 1.31 -3.91
C ARG A 20 -1.29 0.96 -2.98
N ARG A 21 -0.08 1.47 -3.25
CA ARG A 21 1.06 1.36 -2.35
C ARG A 21 0.85 2.17 -1.06
N LEU A 22 0.21 3.34 -1.13
CA LEU A 22 -0.18 4.11 0.06
C LEU A 22 -1.24 3.41 0.91
N CYS A 23 -2.07 2.55 0.31
CA CYS A 23 -3.07 1.76 1.03
C CYS A 23 -2.49 0.61 1.88
N VAL A 24 -1.17 0.38 1.85
CA VAL A 24 -0.51 -0.64 2.65
C VAL A 24 0.31 0.02 3.74
N LEU A 25 -0.23 0.04 4.96
CA LEU A 25 0.48 0.51 6.15
C LEU A 25 1.04 -0.68 6.93
N ARG A 26 2.27 -0.56 7.39
CA ARG A 26 2.90 -1.54 8.28
C ARG A 26 3.28 -0.83 9.58
N LEU A 27 2.73 -1.29 10.69
CA LEU A 27 2.98 -0.74 12.02
C LEU A 27 3.53 -1.84 12.94
N SER A 28 4.58 -1.52 13.69
CA SER A 28 5.08 -2.36 14.77
C SER A 28 4.56 -1.86 16.11
N PHE A 29 4.36 -2.78 17.05
CA PHE A 29 4.04 -2.42 18.42
C PHE A 29 5.29 -2.42 19.30
N VAL A 30 5.37 -1.46 20.22
CA VAL A 30 6.39 -1.34 21.29
C VAL A 30 7.83 -1.05 20.83
N LYS A 31 8.29 -1.59 19.69
CA LYS A 31 9.68 -1.48 19.21
C LYS A 31 9.73 -0.84 17.81
N GLY A 32 10.56 0.17 17.64
CA GLY A 32 10.87 0.75 16.33
C GLY A 32 11.78 -0.13 15.47
N TRP A 33 11.83 0.19 14.19
CA TRP A 33 12.71 -0.39 13.17
C TRP A 33 13.24 0.72 12.26
N GLY A 34 14.35 0.48 11.56
CA GLY A 34 15.01 1.44 10.68
C GLY A 34 16.52 1.50 10.93
N PRO A 35 17.25 2.32 10.17
CA PRO A 35 18.71 2.38 10.21
C PRO A 35 19.30 2.75 11.58
N ASP A 36 18.55 3.50 12.39
CA ASP A 36 18.93 3.89 13.75
C ASP A 36 18.49 2.88 14.83
N TYR A 37 17.86 1.78 14.43
CA TYR A 37 17.40 0.72 15.32
C TYR A 37 18.20 -0.57 15.09
N PRO A 38 18.30 -1.45 16.11
CA PRO A 38 18.90 -2.77 15.93
C PRO A 38 18.10 -3.69 14.98
N ARG A 39 16.93 -3.24 14.48
CA ARG A 39 16.06 -3.96 13.55
C ARG A 39 15.99 -3.16 12.26
N GLN A 40 16.46 -3.75 11.16
CA GLN A 40 16.48 -3.09 9.86
C GLN A 40 15.11 -3.15 9.17
N SER A 41 14.30 -4.17 9.51
CA SER A 41 12.99 -4.42 8.93
C SER A 41 11.92 -4.59 9.99
N ILE A 42 10.69 -4.16 9.67
CA ILE A 42 9.52 -4.36 10.53
C ILE A 42 9.26 -5.83 10.82
N LYS A 43 9.66 -6.74 9.92
CA LYS A 43 9.51 -8.20 10.10
C LYS A 43 10.32 -8.75 11.27
N GLU A 44 11.34 -8.03 11.73
CA GLU A 44 12.17 -8.39 12.88
C GLU A 44 11.55 -7.93 14.20
N THR A 45 10.43 -7.19 14.16
CA THR A 45 9.69 -6.80 15.35
C THR A 45 8.83 -7.98 15.85
N PRO A 46 8.74 -8.19 17.17
CA PRO A 46 8.05 -9.36 17.74
C PRO A 46 6.54 -9.35 17.51
N CYS A 47 5.96 -8.18 17.29
CA CYS A 47 4.55 -7.98 17.00
C CYS A 47 4.36 -6.79 16.07
N TRP A 48 3.73 -7.03 14.93
CA TRP A 48 3.40 -6.02 13.94
C TRP A 48 2.13 -6.38 13.20
N ILE A 49 1.52 -5.37 12.59
CA ILE A 49 0.32 -5.52 11.77
C ILE A 49 0.55 -4.90 10.39
N GLU A 50 -0.04 -5.54 9.39
CA GLU A 50 -0.19 -4.96 8.05
C GLU A 50 -1.65 -4.55 7.88
N ILE A 51 -1.87 -3.27 7.63
CA ILE A 51 -3.17 -2.69 7.36
C ILE A 51 -3.27 -2.50 5.86
N GLN A 52 -4.22 -3.22 5.24
CA GLN A 52 -4.55 -3.04 3.83
C GLN A 52 -5.88 -2.29 3.72
N ILE A 53 -5.81 -1.06 3.20
CA ILE A 53 -6.99 -0.20 3.02
C ILE A 53 -7.62 -0.52 1.66
N HIS A 54 -8.53 -1.50 1.64
CA HIS A 54 -9.16 -1.98 0.40
C HIS A 54 -10.17 -1.00 -0.24
N ARG A 55 -10.65 0.02 0.51
CA ARG A 55 -11.82 0.82 0.12
C ARG A 55 -11.53 2.25 -0.36
N ALA A 56 -10.29 2.73 -0.32
CA ALA A 56 -9.97 4.07 -0.84
C ALA A 56 -10.17 4.18 -2.37
N LEU A 57 -10.22 3.05 -3.08
CA LEU A 57 -10.40 2.98 -4.54
C LEU A 57 -11.87 2.77 -4.98
N GLN A 58 -12.81 2.52 -4.05
CA GLN A 58 -14.24 2.30 -4.38
C GLN A 58 -15.08 3.59 -4.29
N LEU A 59 -14.47 4.70 -3.88
CA LEU A 59 -15.14 6.01 -3.68
C LEU A 59 -14.66 7.10 -4.66
N LEU A 60 -13.84 6.75 -5.64
CA LEU A 60 -13.53 7.55 -6.84
C LEU A 60 -14.09 6.83 -8.07
#